data_AF-A0A3R6ZQ50-F1
#
_entry.id   AF-A0A3R6ZQ50-F1
#
_cell.length_a   1.000
_cell.length_b   1.000
_cell.length_c   1.000
_cell.angle_alpha   90.00
_cell.angle_beta   90.00
_cell.angle_gamma   90.00
#
_symmetry.space_group_name_H-M   'P 1'
#
loop_
_entity.id
_entity.type
_entity.pdbx_description
1 polymer ?
#
loop_
_entity_poly.entity_id
_entity_poly.type
_entity_poly.pdbx_seq_one_letter_code
_entity_poly.pdbx_strand_id
1 'polypeptide(L)'
;MKLQAIFVGLVIVALSLFFLSPKVNSLPVGANVTSNTSSNWSAAIPSRTDAGGTITTMVLDAQSQDDGWKGYVGNISGKFTLDDASGYSIYDWSFTVTEGEVYISRAASPSWSTAICANTTIISNEQNYFGMTAAEYDIINKTFNETIHQSFRVGVVDIVNSSCSSAFTYVNDSKYPYINESTPFQEVLLQTGTDLIYAALLETDNEGFHTGYTYDFQAIVPDNRTNGVTTTYYFWAELGT
;
A
#
# COMPACT_ATOMS: atom_id res chain seq x y z
N MET A 1 32.95 13.10 47.98
CA MET A 1 32.20 13.86 46.96
C MET A 1 32.73 13.71 45.54
N LYS A 2 34.02 13.94 45.23
CA LYS A 2 34.52 13.85 43.82
C LYS A 2 34.39 12.44 43.18
N LEU A 3 34.56 11.37 43.95
CA LEU A 3 34.49 10.00 43.43
C LEU A 3 33.05 9.54 43.09
N GLN A 4 32.05 9.99 43.85
CA GLN A 4 30.64 9.68 43.60
C GLN A 4 30.10 10.38 42.34
N ALA A 5 30.55 11.61 42.07
CA ALA A 5 30.17 12.33 40.85
C ALA A 5 30.69 11.66 39.58
N ILE A 6 31.91 11.11 39.62
CA ILE A 6 32.51 10.37 38.49
C ILE A 6 31.76 9.05 38.25
N PHE A 7 31.38 8.34 39.32
CA PHE A 7 30.66 7.08 39.21
C PHE A 7 29.24 7.26 38.64
N VAL A 8 28.52 8.30 39.07
CA VAL A 8 27.20 8.63 38.52
C VAL A 8 27.30 9.06 37.05
N GLY A 9 28.33 9.82 36.67
CA GLY A 9 28.58 10.18 35.27
C GLY A 9 28.80 8.96 34.37
N LEU A 10 29.58 7.97 34.84
CA LEU A 10 29.82 6.73 34.10
C LEU A 10 28.56 5.88 33.94
N VAL A 11 27.70 5.80 34.96
CA VAL A 11 26.43 5.06 34.89
C VAL A 11 25.46 5.71 33.91
N ILE A 12 25.38 7.05 33.87
CA ILE A 12 24.51 7.76 32.92
C ILE A 12 24.99 7.57 31.47
N VAL A 13 26.31 7.62 31.22
CA VAL A 13 26.88 7.37 29.89
C VAL A 13 26.66 5.92 29.45
N ALA A 14 26.80 4.95 30.36
CA ALA A 14 26.52 3.55 30.07
C ALA A 14 25.03 3.30 29.79
N LEU A 15 24.11 3.99 30.50
CA LEU A 15 22.68 3.89 30.23
C LEU A 15 22.29 4.53 28.88
N SER A 16 22.86 5.69 28.54
CA SER A 16 22.56 6.34 27.26
C SER A 16 23.11 5.59 26.05
N LEU A 17 24.21 4.84 26.21
CA LEU A 17 24.70 3.89 25.21
C LEU A 17 23.78 2.67 25.04
N PHE A 18 23.01 2.29 26.06
CA PHE A 18 22.04 1.18 25.98
C PHE A 18 20.75 1.55 25.22
N PHE A 19 20.38 2.82 25.19
CA PHE A 19 19.24 3.32 24.40
C PHE A 19 19.59 3.56 22.92
N LEU A 20 20.87 3.49 22.54
CA LEU A 20 21.34 3.52 21.16
C LEU A 20 21.39 2.08 20.60
N SER A 21 20.28 1.37 20.64
CA SER A 21 20.19 0.11 19.90
C SER A 21 20.18 0.42 18.40
N PRO A 22 21.10 -0.14 17.58
CA PRO A 22 21.04 0.04 16.15
C PRO A 22 19.73 -0.59 15.64
N LYS A 23 18.84 0.23 15.08
CA LYS A 23 17.72 -0.29 14.28
C LYS A 23 18.34 -1.06 13.11
N VAL A 24 18.17 -2.38 13.11
CA VAL A 24 18.55 -3.22 11.97
C VAL A 24 17.47 -3.01 10.93
N ASN A 25 17.74 -2.17 9.94
CA ASN A 25 16.78 -1.93 8.86
C ASN A 25 16.97 -3.00 7.78
N SER A 26 15.88 -3.67 7.40
CA SER A 26 15.86 -4.55 6.23
C SER A 26 15.47 -3.77 4.99
N LEU A 27 16.07 -4.07 3.83
CA LEU A 27 15.51 -3.59 2.56
C LEU A 27 14.23 -4.38 2.23
N PRO A 28 13.29 -3.83 1.46
CA PRO A 28 12.15 -4.58 0.96
C PRO A 28 12.58 -5.89 0.28
N VAL A 29 11.98 -7.00 0.71
CA VAL A 29 12.28 -8.35 0.20
C VAL A 29 11.12 -8.81 -0.68
N GLY A 30 11.43 -9.54 -1.75
CA GLY A 30 10.41 -10.09 -2.64
C GLY A 30 9.43 -10.99 -1.87
N ALA A 31 8.13 -10.75 -2.05
CA ALA A 31 7.08 -11.51 -1.38
C ALA A 31 6.57 -12.65 -2.27
N ASN A 32 6.21 -13.78 -1.65
CA ASN A 32 5.59 -14.89 -2.35
C ASN A 32 4.06 -14.83 -2.21
N VAL A 33 3.33 -14.82 -3.33
CA VAL A 33 1.87 -14.83 -3.34
C VAL A 33 1.37 -16.27 -3.16
N THR A 34 0.89 -16.61 -1.97
CA THR A 34 0.51 -17.98 -1.59
C THR A 34 -0.95 -18.32 -1.91
N SER A 35 -1.81 -17.31 -2.08
CA SER A 35 -3.17 -17.47 -2.58
C SER A 35 -3.56 -16.28 -3.46
N ASN A 36 -4.28 -16.56 -4.55
CA ASN A 36 -4.74 -15.55 -5.50
C ASN A 36 -6.11 -15.97 -6.04
N THR A 37 -7.17 -15.33 -5.56
CA THR A 37 -8.53 -15.52 -6.05
C THR A 37 -9.05 -14.20 -6.57
N SER A 38 -9.47 -14.15 -7.83
CA SER A 38 -10.13 -12.99 -8.42
C SER A 38 -11.64 -13.17 -8.45
N SER A 39 -12.37 -12.06 -8.31
CA SER A 39 -13.81 -12.03 -8.48
C SER A 39 -14.20 -10.80 -9.30
N ASN A 40 -15.29 -10.92 -10.06
CA ASN A 40 -15.84 -9.83 -10.85
C ASN A 40 -17.21 -9.45 -10.30
N TRP A 41 -17.58 -8.18 -10.46
CA TRP A 41 -18.90 -7.72 -10.12
C TRP A 41 -19.93 -8.18 -11.15
N SER A 42 -21.14 -8.49 -10.70
CA SER A 42 -22.27 -8.85 -11.57
C SER A 42 -23.50 -8.03 -11.17
N ALA A 43 -24.03 -7.23 -12.10
CA ALA A 43 -25.22 -6.43 -11.89
C ALA A 43 -26.49 -7.30 -11.93
N ALA A 44 -27.43 -7.06 -11.02
CA ALA A 44 -28.82 -7.48 -11.23
C ALA A 44 -29.46 -6.53 -12.26
N ILE A 45 -30.04 -7.06 -13.34
CA ILE A 45 -30.69 -6.24 -14.38
C ILE A 45 -32.15 -5.98 -13.96
N PRO A 46 -32.54 -4.74 -13.60
CA PRO A 46 -33.93 -4.45 -13.30
C PRO A 46 -34.78 -4.46 -14.58
N SER A 47 -36.01 -4.97 -14.49
CA SER A 47 -36.99 -4.89 -15.57
C SER A 47 -38.21 -4.06 -15.15
N ARG A 48 -38.81 -3.35 -16.10
CA ARG A 48 -40.03 -2.57 -15.91
C ARG A 48 -40.97 -2.78 -17.10
N THR A 49 -42.27 -2.79 -16.83
CA THR A 49 -43.32 -2.82 -17.85
C THR A 49 -44.23 -1.63 -17.63
N ASP A 50 -44.31 -0.74 -18.61
CA ASP A 50 -45.16 0.45 -18.59
C ASP A 50 -46.28 0.33 -19.63
N ALA A 51 -47.44 0.93 -19.36
CA ALA A 51 -48.56 0.97 -20.30
C ALA A 51 -48.26 1.95 -21.46
N GLY A 52 -48.77 1.65 -22.66
CA GLY A 52 -48.65 2.58 -23.80
C GLY A 52 -49.38 3.90 -23.54
N GLY A 53 -48.74 5.03 -23.87
CA GLY A 53 -49.35 6.37 -23.80
C GLY A 53 -48.99 7.21 -22.57
N THR A 54 -48.06 6.76 -21.72
CA THR A 54 -47.55 7.55 -20.58
C THR A 54 -46.17 8.14 -20.84
N ILE A 55 -45.85 9.28 -20.22
CA ILE A 55 -44.48 9.79 -20.09
C ILE A 55 -43.97 9.39 -18.71
N THR A 56 -42.93 8.56 -18.68
CA THR A 56 -42.28 8.12 -17.45
C THR A 56 -40.97 8.88 -17.29
N THR A 57 -40.86 9.67 -16.23
CA THR A 57 -39.58 10.22 -15.79
C THR A 57 -38.90 9.19 -14.89
N MET A 58 -37.64 8.88 -15.14
CA MET A 58 -36.88 7.91 -14.36
C MET A 58 -35.48 8.42 -14.08
N VAL A 59 -34.95 8.00 -12.93
CA VAL A 59 -33.54 8.13 -12.56
C VAL A 59 -32.93 6.74 -12.69
N LEU A 60 -31.85 6.64 -13.45
CA LEU A 60 -31.10 5.40 -13.63
C LEU A 60 -29.74 5.60 -12.95
N ASP A 61 -29.52 4.85 -11.88
CA ASP A 61 -28.21 4.73 -11.26
C ASP A 61 -27.56 3.45 -11.81
N ALA A 62 -26.38 3.60 -12.42
CA ALA A 62 -25.63 2.51 -12.98
C ALA A 62 -24.24 2.47 -12.35
N GLN A 63 -23.84 1.28 -11.91
CA GLN A 63 -22.48 0.97 -11.49
C GLN A 63 -21.91 -0.01 -12.52
N SER A 64 -20.64 0.16 -12.87
CA SER A 64 -19.91 -0.74 -13.74
C SER A 64 -18.56 -1.03 -13.10
N GLN A 65 -18.05 -2.24 -13.31
CA GLN A 65 -16.68 -2.56 -12.91
C GLN A 65 -15.71 -1.71 -13.74
N ASP A 66 -14.68 -1.19 -13.07
CA ASP A 66 -13.61 -0.45 -13.71
C ASP A 66 -12.48 -1.40 -14.10
N ASP A 67 -12.34 -1.65 -15.40
CA ASP A 67 -11.29 -2.52 -15.94
C ASP A 67 -9.92 -1.82 -15.98
N GLY A 68 -9.85 -0.54 -15.61
CA GLY A 68 -8.61 0.26 -15.55
C GLY A 68 -7.80 0.07 -14.28
N TRP A 69 -8.30 -0.73 -13.33
CA TRP A 69 -7.67 -0.94 -12.03
C TRP A 69 -7.72 -2.40 -11.60
N LYS A 70 -6.68 -2.82 -10.88
CA LYS A 70 -6.60 -4.06 -10.11
C LYS A 70 -6.58 -3.72 -8.63
N GLY A 71 -7.41 -4.40 -7.86
CA GLY A 71 -7.35 -4.38 -6.41
C GLY A 71 -6.60 -5.62 -5.88
N TYR A 72 -5.78 -5.42 -4.85
CA TYR A 72 -5.15 -6.47 -4.07
C TYR A 72 -5.50 -6.27 -2.60
N VAL A 73 -5.93 -7.34 -1.95
CA VAL A 73 -6.15 -7.38 -0.50
C VAL A 73 -5.52 -8.65 0.03
N GLY A 74 -5.02 -8.62 1.26
CA GLY A 74 -4.41 -9.81 1.82
C GLY A 74 -3.90 -9.63 3.24
N ASN A 75 -3.51 -10.76 3.82
CA ASN A 75 -2.83 -10.85 5.09
C ASN A 75 -1.38 -11.22 4.87
N ILE A 76 -0.49 -10.66 5.67
CA ILE A 76 0.94 -10.89 5.60
C ILE A 76 1.40 -11.64 6.84
N SER A 77 1.96 -12.82 6.61
CA SER A 77 2.66 -13.57 7.65
C SER A 77 4.17 -13.42 7.45
N GLY A 78 4.87 -13.03 8.50
CA GLY A 78 6.31 -12.86 8.48
C GLY A 78 7.03 -13.58 9.62
N LYS A 79 8.31 -13.81 9.41
CA LYS A 79 9.24 -14.17 10.48
C LYS A 79 10.60 -13.57 10.16
N PHE A 80 11.31 -13.12 11.20
CA PHE A 80 12.73 -12.81 11.07
C PHE A 80 13.50 -14.11 11.25
N THR A 81 14.39 -14.45 10.29
CA THR A 81 15.23 -15.65 10.37
C THR A 81 16.70 -15.28 10.34
N LEU A 82 17.52 -16.11 10.99
CA LEU A 82 18.97 -16.12 10.78
C LEU A 82 19.30 -17.29 9.86
N ASP A 83 19.18 -17.05 8.55
CA ASP A 83 19.39 -18.06 7.52
C ASP A 83 20.81 -17.99 6.94
N ASP A 84 21.37 -19.17 6.64
CA ASP A 84 22.52 -19.27 5.75
C ASP A 84 22.11 -19.20 4.26
N ALA A 85 23.10 -19.16 3.37
CA ALA A 85 22.87 -19.12 1.92
C ALA A 85 22.18 -20.38 1.36
N SER A 86 22.05 -21.45 2.15
CA SER A 86 21.39 -22.71 1.78
C SER A 86 19.96 -22.79 2.35
N GLY A 87 19.49 -21.75 3.05
CA GLY A 87 18.13 -21.65 3.60
C GLY A 87 17.94 -22.38 4.93
N TYR A 88 19.03 -22.70 5.66
CA TYR A 88 18.92 -23.26 7.00
C TYR A 88 18.90 -22.15 8.05
N SER A 89 17.82 -22.12 8.84
CA SER A 89 17.66 -21.18 9.96
C SER A 89 18.33 -21.71 11.22
N ILE A 90 19.22 -20.92 11.82
CA ILE A 90 19.71 -21.21 13.18
C ILE A 90 18.70 -20.75 14.25
N TYR A 91 17.85 -19.77 13.92
CA TYR A 91 16.78 -19.27 14.78
C TYR A 91 15.74 -18.51 13.96
N ASP A 92 14.48 -18.50 14.40
CA ASP A 92 13.44 -17.62 13.89
C ASP A 92 12.59 -16.93 14.98
N TRP A 93 12.17 -15.70 14.69
CA TRP A 93 11.20 -14.95 15.50
C TRP A 93 9.93 -14.79 14.67
N SER A 94 8.86 -15.49 15.07
CA SER A 94 7.53 -15.26 14.53
C SER A 94 6.89 -14.05 15.20
N PHE A 95 6.13 -13.28 14.42
CA PHE A 95 5.35 -12.16 14.91
C PHE A 95 4.08 -12.02 14.08
N THR A 96 3.02 -11.55 14.71
CA THR A 96 1.89 -10.93 14.01
C THR A 96 2.37 -9.57 13.53
N VAL A 97 2.35 -9.34 12.23
CA VAL A 97 2.85 -8.09 11.65
C VAL A 97 1.94 -6.96 12.14
N THR A 98 2.52 -5.97 12.82
CA THR A 98 1.77 -4.80 13.30
C THR A 98 2.09 -3.53 12.53
N GLU A 99 3.26 -3.47 11.90
CA GLU A 99 3.82 -2.29 11.24
C GLU A 99 4.71 -2.73 10.06
N GLY A 100 4.59 -2.03 8.92
CA GLY A 100 5.36 -2.29 7.71
C GLY A 100 4.60 -1.87 6.45
N GLU A 101 5.10 -2.28 5.28
CA GLU A 101 4.52 -1.89 3.99
C GLU A 101 4.58 -3.05 2.98
N VAL A 102 3.58 -3.08 2.08
CA VAL A 102 3.60 -3.86 0.86
C VAL A 102 3.87 -2.92 -0.32
N TYR A 103 4.90 -3.22 -1.09
CA TYR A 103 5.28 -2.46 -2.26
C TYR A 103 4.92 -3.21 -3.53
N ILE A 104 4.30 -2.49 -4.47
CA ILE A 104 3.85 -3.03 -5.75
C ILE A 104 4.44 -2.18 -6.87
N SER A 105 5.08 -2.81 -7.85
CA SER A 105 5.64 -2.11 -9.02
C SER A 105 5.64 -2.99 -10.26
N ARG A 106 5.61 -2.36 -11.44
CA ARG A 106 5.88 -3.07 -12.71
C ARG A 106 7.37 -3.35 -12.93
N ALA A 107 8.25 -2.65 -12.22
CA ALA A 107 9.69 -2.86 -12.31
C ALA A 107 10.10 -4.01 -11.40
N ALA A 108 10.70 -5.08 -11.95
CA ALA A 108 11.08 -6.28 -11.19
C ALA A 108 12.27 -6.07 -10.23
N SER A 109 12.99 -4.95 -10.33
CA SER A 109 14.16 -4.64 -9.50
C SER A 109 14.25 -3.15 -9.15
N PRO A 110 13.31 -2.60 -8.36
CA PRO A 110 13.34 -1.20 -7.96
C PRO A 110 14.58 -0.90 -7.07
N SER A 111 15.16 0.29 -7.18
CA SER A 111 16.32 0.69 -6.35
C SER A 111 15.86 1.33 -5.04
N TRP A 112 15.52 0.49 -4.06
CA TRP A 112 14.95 0.88 -2.76
C TRP A 112 15.74 1.94 -1.98
N SER A 113 17.06 1.99 -2.13
CA SER A 113 17.91 2.99 -1.48
C SER A 113 17.72 4.42 -2.00
N THR A 114 16.95 4.60 -3.09
CA THR A 114 16.66 5.90 -3.72
C THR A 114 15.17 6.21 -3.78
N ALA A 115 14.35 5.46 -3.04
CA ALA A 115 12.92 5.68 -2.98
C ALA A 115 12.60 7.08 -2.46
N ILE A 116 11.76 7.83 -3.17
CA ILE A 116 11.27 9.17 -2.81
C ILE A 116 9.80 9.30 -3.24
N CYS A 117 9.10 10.34 -2.81
CA CYS A 117 7.75 10.61 -3.31
C CYS A 117 7.72 10.68 -4.85
N ALA A 118 6.72 10.03 -5.46
CA ALA A 118 6.53 10.07 -6.89
C ALA A 118 6.24 11.51 -7.35
N ASN A 119 6.95 11.96 -8.39
CA ASN A 119 6.68 13.24 -9.01
C ASN A 119 5.64 13.09 -10.13
N THR A 120 5.10 14.23 -10.56
CA THR A 120 4.04 14.28 -11.59
C THR A 120 4.47 13.69 -12.92
N THR A 121 5.76 13.73 -13.27
CA THR A 121 6.29 13.12 -14.51
C THR A 121 6.24 11.60 -14.45
N ILE A 122 6.68 10.99 -13.35
CA ILE A 122 6.62 9.53 -13.19
C ILE A 122 5.18 9.05 -13.16
N ILE A 123 4.29 9.73 -12.43
CA ILE A 123 2.86 9.43 -12.41
C ILE A 123 2.26 9.55 -13.82
N SER A 124 2.58 10.61 -14.56
CA SER A 124 2.06 10.81 -15.93
C SER A 124 2.58 9.75 -16.91
N ASN A 125 3.83 9.32 -16.76
CA ASN A 125 4.40 8.25 -17.59
C ASN A 125 3.68 6.92 -17.35
N GLU A 126 3.35 6.61 -16.09
CA GLU A 126 2.57 5.43 -15.76
C GLU A 126 1.15 5.51 -16.36
N GLN A 127 0.47 6.64 -16.22
CA GLN A 127 -0.83 6.87 -16.87
C GLN A 127 -0.76 6.65 -18.38
N ASN A 128 0.27 7.20 -19.04
CA ASN A 128 0.46 7.06 -20.48
C ASN A 128 0.69 5.59 -20.88
N TYR A 129 1.40 4.82 -20.06
CA TYR A 129 1.59 3.38 -20.30
C TYR A 129 0.26 2.63 -20.34
N PHE A 130 -0.69 2.99 -19.48
CA PHE A 130 -2.03 2.42 -19.43
C PHE A 130 -3.05 3.07 -20.36
N GLY A 131 -2.64 4.06 -21.14
CA GLY A 131 -3.55 4.82 -22.00
C GLY A 131 -4.56 5.67 -21.23
N MET A 132 -4.27 5.99 -19.97
CA MET A 132 -5.11 6.86 -19.14
C MET A 132 -5.00 8.32 -19.61
N THR A 133 -6.14 8.96 -19.86
CA THR A 133 -6.18 10.33 -20.41
C THR A 133 -6.71 11.33 -19.39
N ALA A 134 -6.26 12.59 -19.47
CA ALA A 134 -6.66 13.63 -18.53
C ALA A 134 -8.19 13.89 -18.44
N ALA A 135 -8.95 13.45 -19.43
CA ALA A 135 -10.42 13.56 -19.45
C ALA A 135 -11.13 12.53 -18.56
N GLU A 136 -10.47 11.40 -18.27
CA GLU A 136 -11.05 10.30 -17.48
C GLU A 136 -11.07 10.64 -15.99
N TYR A 137 -12.01 10.05 -15.25
CA TYR A 137 -12.24 10.38 -13.84
C TYR A 137 -11.34 9.59 -12.89
N ASP A 138 -10.91 8.41 -13.33
CA ASP A 138 -10.26 7.33 -12.59
C ASP A 138 -8.76 7.20 -12.91
N ILE A 139 -8.11 8.28 -13.35
CA ILE A 139 -6.67 8.25 -13.62
C ILE A 139 -5.85 8.37 -12.34
N ILE A 140 -4.61 7.88 -12.36
CA ILE A 140 -3.73 7.77 -11.18
C ILE A 140 -3.67 9.09 -10.38
N ASN A 141 -3.43 10.24 -11.00
CA ASN A 141 -3.31 11.50 -10.27
C ASN A 141 -4.64 12.07 -9.73
N LYS A 142 -5.80 11.57 -10.20
CA LYS A 142 -7.12 11.91 -9.66
C LYS A 142 -7.53 10.94 -8.56
N THR A 143 -7.06 9.70 -8.63
CA THR A 143 -7.25 8.67 -7.58
C THR A 143 -6.33 8.92 -6.38
N PHE A 144 -5.04 9.19 -6.63
CA PHE A 144 -4.03 9.54 -5.62
C PHE A 144 -3.90 11.05 -5.48
N ASN A 145 -5.02 11.70 -5.16
CA ASN A 145 -5.13 13.16 -5.11
C ASN A 145 -4.98 13.75 -3.70
N GLU A 146 -4.87 12.89 -2.68
CA GLU A 146 -4.58 13.30 -1.31
C GLU A 146 -3.07 13.41 -1.11
N THR A 147 -2.66 14.15 -0.09
CA THR A 147 -1.26 14.18 0.37
C THR A 147 -1.11 13.74 1.81
N ILE A 148 -2.14 13.16 2.41
CA ILE A 148 -2.12 12.76 3.82
C ILE A 148 -1.69 11.31 3.90
N HIS A 149 -0.66 11.01 4.69
CA HIS A 149 -0.28 9.64 5.01
C HIS A 149 0.64 9.60 6.23
N GLN A 150 0.76 8.44 6.89
CA GLN A 150 1.72 8.23 7.97
C GLN A 150 3.16 8.39 7.48
N SER A 151 4.06 8.78 8.37
CA SER A 151 5.49 8.62 8.09
C SER A 151 5.83 7.13 8.13
N PHE A 152 6.69 6.70 7.22
CA PHE A 152 7.18 5.33 7.17
C PHE A 152 8.59 5.32 6.59
N ARG A 153 9.23 4.15 6.56
CA ARG A 153 10.59 4.00 6.05
C ARG A 153 10.62 2.98 4.93
N VAL A 154 11.41 3.28 3.90
CA VAL A 154 11.70 2.35 2.80
C VAL A 154 13.18 2.02 2.86
N GLY A 155 13.52 0.87 3.43
CA GLY A 155 14.90 0.47 3.69
C GLY A 155 15.64 1.45 4.62
N VAL A 156 16.35 2.42 4.05
CA VAL A 156 17.08 3.45 4.82
C VAL A 156 16.56 4.87 4.60
N VAL A 157 15.53 5.03 3.77
CA VAL A 157 14.96 6.33 3.43
C VAL A 157 13.70 6.57 4.26
N ASP A 158 13.67 7.68 4.99
CA ASP A 158 12.48 8.12 5.72
C ASP A 158 11.55 8.88 4.78
N ILE A 159 10.31 8.41 4.69
CA ILE A 159 9.22 9.10 4.01
C ILE A 159 8.46 9.90 5.06
N VAL A 160 8.56 11.23 4.95
CA VAL A 160 7.91 12.14 5.91
C VAL A 160 6.40 12.05 5.76
N ASN A 161 5.68 12.08 6.88
CA ASN A 161 4.23 12.08 6.90
C ASN A 161 3.67 13.20 6.02
N SER A 162 2.54 12.90 5.39
CA SER A 162 1.78 13.84 4.58
C SER A 162 2.59 14.61 3.50
N SER A 163 3.51 13.93 2.82
CA SER A 163 4.42 14.55 1.84
C SER A 163 4.27 14.04 0.41
N CYS A 164 3.77 12.81 0.23
CA CYS A 164 3.62 12.15 -1.06
C CYS A 164 2.14 12.09 -1.48
N SER A 165 1.89 11.93 -2.79
CA SER A 165 0.56 11.60 -3.31
C SER A 165 0.08 10.28 -2.70
N SER A 166 -1.17 10.25 -2.28
CA SER A 166 -1.77 9.15 -1.52
C SER A 166 -3.23 8.93 -1.88
N ALA A 167 -3.71 7.72 -1.62
CA ALA A 167 -5.11 7.32 -1.70
C ALA A 167 -5.50 6.52 -0.46
N PHE A 168 -6.80 6.45 -0.19
CA PHE A 168 -7.37 5.68 0.91
C PHE A 168 -8.44 4.75 0.33
N THR A 169 -8.22 3.45 0.45
CA THR A 169 -9.20 2.46 -0.01
C THR A 169 -10.38 2.39 0.96
N TYR A 170 -11.53 1.94 0.46
CA TYR A 170 -12.76 1.93 1.24
C TYR A 170 -12.75 0.82 2.30
N VAL A 171 -13.49 1.05 3.37
CA VAL A 171 -13.83 0.05 4.39
C VAL A 171 -15.34 -0.11 4.39
N ASN A 172 -15.82 -1.35 4.36
CA ASN A 172 -17.25 -1.67 4.32
C ASN A 172 -17.99 -0.91 3.21
N ASP A 173 -17.47 -0.94 1.99
CA ASP A 173 -18.01 -0.25 0.82
C ASP A 173 -18.22 1.26 1.02
N SER A 174 -17.47 1.87 1.95
CA SER A 174 -17.67 3.26 2.36
C SER A 174 -16.36 4.05 2.36
N LYS A 175 -16.43 5.28 1.81
CA LYS A 175 -15.35 6.28 1.96
C LYS A 175 -15.28 6.75 3.41
N TYR A 176 -14.07 7.04 3.89
CA TYR A 176 -13.88 7.75 5.14
C TYR A 176 -14.49 9.16 5.11
N PRO A 177 -15.28 9.55 6.12
CA PRO A 177 -15.87 10.88 6.19
C PRO A 177 -14.83 11.97 6.51
N TYR A 178 -13.71 11.58 7.12
CA TYR A 178 -12.58 12.45 7.44
C TYR A 178 -11.28 11.65 7.31
N ILE A 179 -10.29 12.25 6.66
CA ILE A 179 -8.99 11.61 6.41
C ILE A 179 -7.92 12.31 7.27
N ASN A 180 -7.09 11.51 7.92
CA ASN A 180 -5.94 11.94 8.72
C ASN A 180 -4.86 10.84 8.69
N GLU A 181 -3.72 11.09 9.30
CA GLU A 181 -2.59 10.16 9.29
C GLU A 181 -2.89 8.83 9.99
N SER A 182 -3.89 8.71 10.86
CA SER A 182 -4.30 7.43 11.45
C SER A 182 -5.43 6.72 10.68
N THR A 183 -5.82 7.21 9.49
CA THR A 183 -6.88 6.59 8.70
C THR A 183 -6.37 5.30 8.06
N PRO A 184 -7.05 4.15 8.22
CA PRO A 184 -6.52 2.88 7.71
C PRO A 184 -6.45 2.76 6.19
N PHE A 185 -5.67 1.79 5.72
CA PHE A 185 -5.53 1.38 4.32
C PHE A 185 -5.10 2.52 3.39
N GLN A 186 -3.98 3.13 3.77
CA GLN A 186 -3.30 4.17 3.02
C GLN A 186 -2.43 3.54 1.94
N GLU A 187 -2.47 4.10 0.75
CA GLU A 187 -1.59 3.73 -0.35
C GLU A 187 -0.87 4.97 -0.87
N VAL A 188 0.46 4.91 -0.89
CA VAL A 188 1.34 6.06 -1.14
C VAL A 188 2.13 5.85 -2.42
N LEU A 189 2.21 6.87 -3.27
CA LEU A 189 3.00 6.82 -4.50
C LEU A 189 4.44 7.23 -4.26
N LEU A 190 5.34 6.29 -4.51
CA LEU A 190 6.78 6.47 -4.47
C LEU A 190 7.39 6.27 -5.86
N GLN A 191 8.63 6.70 -6.03
CA GLN A 191 9.41 6.43 -7.22
C GLN A 191 10.84 6.06 -6.87
N THR A 192 11.47 5.29 -7.76
CA THR A 192 12.92 5.06 -7.80
C THR A 192 13.40 5.18 -9.24
N GLY A 193 14.22 6.20 -9.52
CA GLY A 193 14.61 6.51 -10.89
C GLY A 193 13.39 6.81 -11.76
N THR A 194 13.05 5.91 -12.69
CA THR A 194 11.88 6.01 -13.57
C THR A 194 10.72 5.12 -13.17
N ASP A 195 10.88 4.30 -12.13
CA ASP A 195 9.91 3.28 -11.74
C ASP A 195 8.94 3.86 -10.71
N LEU A 196 7.65 3.69 -10.93
CA LEU A 196 6.61 4.01 -9.96
C LEU A 196 6.40 2.83 -9.02
N ILE A 197 6.20 3.12 -7.74
CA ILE A 197 5.93 2.15 -6.68
C ILE A 197 4.66 2.59 -5.94
N TYR A 198 3.76 1.63 -5.74
CA TYR A 198 2.58 1.76 -4.90
C TYR A 198 2.90 1.13 -3.56
N ALA A 199 2.91 1.92 -2.48
CA ALA A 199 3.23 1.47 -1.14
C ALA A 199 1.96 1.44 -0.29
N ALA A 200 1.42 0.25 -0.04
CA ALA A 200 0.32 0.06 0.90
C ALA A 200 0.88 -0.08 2.32
N LEU A 201 0.44 0.80 3.22
CA LEU A 201 0.82 0.71 4.63
C LEU A 201 0.04 -0.42 5.29
N LEU A 202 0.74 -1.23 6.09
CA LEU A 202 0.14 -2.38 6.75
C LEU A 202 -0.73 -1.97 7.93
N GLU A 203 -1.82 -2.71 8.07
CA GLU A 203 -2.75 -2.70 9.19
C GLU A 203 -2.63 -4.02 9.95
N THR A 204 -3.13 -4.07 11.19
CA THR A 204 -3.22 -5.32 11.96
C THR A 204 -4.64 -5.85 11.90
N ASP A 205 -4.90 -6.84 11.03
CA ASP A 205 -6.21 -7.52 10.94
C ASP A 205 -7.40 -6.53 10.95
N ASN A 206 -7.32 -5.46 10.16
CA ASN A 206 -8.34 -4.40 10.16
C ASN A 206 -9.47 -4.74 9.19
N GLU A 207 -10.70 -4.34 9.48
CA GLU A 207 -11.84 -4.63 8.61
C GLU A 207 -11.70 -3.87 7.29
N GLY A 208 -11.68 -4.60 6.16
CA GLY A 208 -11.42 -4.01 4.86
C GLY A 208 -12.66 -3.58 4.08
N PHE A 209 -12.56 -3.61 2.75
CA PHE A 209 -13.58 -3.18 1.81
C PHE A 209 -14.89 -3.97 1.94
N HIS A 210 -14.82 -5.20 2.47
CA HIS A 210 -15.95 -6.09 2.64
C HIS A 210 -16.19 -6.45 4.11
N THR A 211 -17.42 -6.22 4.56
CA THR A 211 -17.85 -6.43 5.95
C THR A 211 -17.66 -7.87 6.43
N GLY A 212 -17.07 -8.00 7.62
CA GLY A 212 -16.78 -9.29 8.24
C GLY A 212 -15.48 -9.95 7.78
N TYR A 213 -14.67 -9.27 6.97
CA TYR A 213 -13.34 -9.74 6.54
C TYR A 213 -12.27 -8.74 6.92
N THR A 214 -11.19 -9.25 7.50
CA THR A 214 -10.03 -8.47 7.92
C THR A 214 -8.85 -8.68 6.98
N TYR A 215 -8.11 -7.60 6.74
CA TYR A 215 -6.93 -7.58 5.89
C TYR A 215 -5.81 -6.77 6.54
N ASP A 216 -4.57 -7.20 6.33
CA ASP A 216 -3.39 -6.42 6.71
C ASP A 216 -3.06 -5.35 5.65
N PHE A 217 -3.50 -5.51 4.39
CA PHE A 217 -3.36 -4.48 3.38
C PHE A 217 -4.49 -4.48 2.35
N GLN A 218 -4.70 -3.31 1.76
CA GLN A 218 -5.48 -3.09 0.56
C GLN A 218 -4.72 -2.14 -0.35
N ALA A 219 -4.64 -2.47 -1.62
CA ALA A 219 -3.89 -1.71 -2.61
C ALA A 219 -4.62 -1.72 -3.96
N ILE A 220 -4.50 -0.63 -4.71
CA ILE A 220 -5.00 -0.54 -6.08
C ILE A 220 -3.88 -0.09 -7.02
N VAL A 221 -3.74 -0.81 -8.12
CA VAL A 221 -2.80 -0.46 -9.20
C VAL A 221 -3.54 -0.37 -10.52
N PRO A 222 -3.11 0.51 -11.44
CA PRO A 222 -3.72 0.61 -12.75
C PRO A 222 -3.55 -0.69 -13.55
N ASP A 223 -4.46 -0.92 -14.48
CA ASP A 223 -4.34 -1.98 -15.47
C ASP A 223 -4.74 -1.48 -16.86
N ASN A 224 -4.40 -2.27 -17.87
CA ASN A 224 -4.78 -1.97 -19.23
C ASN A 224 -6.27 -2.27 -19.42
N ARG A 225 -7.06 -1.24 -19.76
CA ARG A 225 -8.49 -1.35 -20.08
C ARG A 225 -8.80 -2.19 -21.33
N THR A 226 -7.78 -2.65 -22.04
CA THR A 226 -7.92 -3.52 -23.21
C THR A 226 -8.10 -4.97 -22.78
N ASN A 227 -9.26 -5.52 -23.12
CA ASN A 227 -9.58 -6.92 -22.87
C ASN A 227 -8.49 -7.88 -23.37
N GLY A 228 -8.00 -8.76 -22.48
CA GLY A 228 -6.98 -9.76 -22.78
C GLY A 228 -5.52 -9.29 -22.64
N VAL A 229 -5.27 -8.03 -22.28
CA VAL A 229 -3.94 -7.56 -21.91
C VAL A 229 -3.73 -7.77 -20.42
N THR A 230 -2.71 -8.54 -20.04
CA THR A 230 -2.35 -8.74 -18.64
C THR A 230 -1.11 -7.91 -18.30
N THR A 231 -1.25 -7.01 -17.34
CA THR A 231 -0.09 -6.32 -16.74
C THR A 231 0.47 -7.11 -15.57
N THR A 232 1.78 -7.39 -15.61
CA THR A 232 2.50 -8.03 -14.53
C THR A 232 2.96 -7.00 -13.50
N TYR A 233 2.67 -7.29 -12.24
CA TYR A 233 3.19 -6.58 -11.08
C TYR A 233 4.03 -7.52 -10.23
N TYR A 234 5.04 -6.94 -9.59
CA TYR A 234 5.92 -7.59 -8.66
C TYR A 234 5.67 -7.02 -7.26
N PHE A 235 5.86 -7.85 -6.25
CA PHE A 235 5.48 -7.57 -4.87
C PHE A 235 6.69 -7.69 -3.96
N TRP A 236 6.82 -6.73 -3.05
CA TRP A 236 7.78 -6.76 -1.95
C TRP A 236 7.07 -6.44 -0.65
N ALA A 237 7.68 -6.86 0.44
CA ALA A 237 7.26 -6.45 1.76
C ALA A 237 8.46 -5.99 2.58
N GLU A 238 8.23 -5.00 3.41
CA GLU A 238 9.10 -4.61 4.52
C GLU A 238 8.30 -4.77 5.81
N LEU A 239 8.89 -5.45 6.79
CA LEU A 239 8.20 -5.83 8.04
C LEU A 239 8.97 -5.25 9.23
N GLY A 240 8.26 -4.65 10.18
CA GLY A 240 8.78 -4.29 11.51
C GLY A 240 9.85 -3.19 11.51
N THR A 241 9.43 -1.95 11.31
CA THR A 241 10.28 -0.74 11.39
C THR A 241 10.20 0.00 12.72
#